data_AF-A0A8X8Y9A7-F1
#
_entry.id   AF-A0A8X8Y9A7-F1
#
_cell.length_a   1.000
_cell.length_b   1.000
_cell.length_c   1.000
_cell.angle_alpha   90.00
_cell.angle_beta   90.00
_cell.angle_gamma   90.00
#
_symmetry.space_group_name_H-M   'P 1'
#
loop_
_entity.id
_entity.type
_entity.pdbx_description
1 polymer ?
#
loop_
_entity_poly.entity_id
_entity_poly.type
_entity_poly.pdbx_seq_one_letter_code
_entity_poly.pdbx_strand_id
1 'polypeptide(L)'
;MEALLLLMAQRGNVRPERELDDDSEENAQFGGLTEAKEQTELEILTGDTLRGVETELMFDLKQNEDTISTHRKEKQKKYGSSHSQLNPVPLILGLAASEEIESLSFLLHAADPKWPPPPLPPIILKSSILICTSGPRPNRCAAEKYPYFPGQEPTLPGHVEFLLECMGQAGVDGALIVQPINHKFDHSYVTSVLKKYPSKFFGCCLANPAEDGTGVKQLEELISEARKSSSDGYRAVRFNPYLWPSGQLMTNEVGKAMFAKAGELGAPVGFMCMKGLDLHLSEIEELCTKFPSTVVLLDHLGFCKPPKNYEEEQVFSKLLNLSRFPQVYVKLSALFRVSRCPYPYEDLSDIVTKVVSSYGANRIMWGSDFPYVVPECGYKEAKAVWQLLQRAQLSSSETEWIMVRTANQILFNNPSSSS
;
A
#
# COMPACT_ATOMS: atom_id res chain seq x y z
N MET A 1 -28.24 -14.96 8.33
CA MET A 1 -29.29 -15.77 7.66
C MET A 1 -30.02 -15.00 6.56
N GLU A 2 -30.09 -13.67 6.63
CA GLU A 2 -30.63 -12.84 5.53
C GLU A 2 -29.72 -12.72 4.28
N ALA A 3 -28.42 -13.05 4.39
CA ALA A 3 -27.52 -13.08 3.23
C ALA A 3 -27.68 -14.35 2.35
N LEU A 4 -28.42 -15.37 2.80
CA LEU A 4 -28.60 -16.63 2.06
C LEU A 4 -29.89 -16.66 1.22
N LEU A 5 -30.89 -15.85 1.58
CA LEU A 5 -32.16 -15.73 0.83
C LEU A 5 -32.03 -14.85 -0.43
N LEU A 6 -31.07 -13.93 -0.47
CA LEU A 6 -30.85 -13.08 -1.66
C LEU A 6 -30.22 -13.81 -2.85
N LEU A 7 -29.62 -14.98 -2.62
CA LEU A 7 -28.93 -15.78 -3.66
C LEU A 7 -29.85 -16.78 -4.37
N MET A 8 -31.05 -17.06 -3.83
CA MET A 8 -32.03 -17.96 -4.47
C MET A 8 -33.08 -17.22 -5.32
N ALA A 9 -33.14 -15.89 -5.28
CA ALA A 9 -34.10 -15.09 -6.05
C ALA A 9 -33.64 -14.69 -7.47
N GLN A 10 -32.44 -15.09 -7.92
CA GLN A 10 -31.91 -14.75 -9.26
C GLN A 10 -32.05 -15.86 -10.33
N ARG A 11 -32.87 -16.89 -10.08
CA ARG A 11 -33.33 -17.82 -11.14
C ARG A 11 -34.85 -17.70 -11.26
N GLY A 12 -35.28 -16.84 -12.18
CA GLY A 12 -36.68 -16.47 -12.33
C GLY A 12 -37.59 -17.64 -12.68
N ASN A 13 -38.68 -17.78 -11.92
CA ASN A 13 -40.03 -17.95 -12.46
C ASN A 13 -41.06 -17.72 -11.35
N VAL A 14 -42.12 -16.97 -11.68
CA VAL A 14 -43.43 -16.78 -10.99
C VAL A 14 -43.74 -15.29 -10.69
N ARG A 15 -44.92 -14.87 -11.19
CA ARG A 15 -45.52 -13.52 -11.15
C ARG A 15 -46.17 -13.20 -9.78
N PRO A 16 -46.44 -11.92 -9.46
CA PRO A 16 -46.80 -11.50 -8.11
C PRO A 16 -48.33 -11.49 -7.86
N GLU A 17 -48.75 -11.85 -6.66
CA GLU A 17 -50.04 -11.43 -6.09
C GLU A 17 -49.92 -11.01 -4.62
N ARG A 18 -50.36 -9.76 -4.39
CA ARG A 18 -51.05 -9.12 -3.25
C ARG A 18 -50.60 -9.28 -1.79
N GLU A 19 -50.35 -8.09 -1.21
CA GLU A 19 -50.66 -7.56 0.14
C GLU A 19 -51.11 -8.51 1.26
N LEU A 20 -50.52 -8.33 2.44
CA LEU A 20 -51.22 -7.91 3.67
C LEU A 20 -50.21 -7.58 4.82
N ASP A 21 -50.60 -6.61 5.63
CA ASP A 21 -49.96 -6.08 6.83
C ASP A 21 -49.87 -7.09 8.00
N ASP A 22 -48.96 -6.83 8.95
CA ASP A 22 -49.24 -6.52 10.38
C ASP A 22 -48.20 -7.08 11.39
N ASP A 23 -48.13 -6.36 12.51
CA ASP A 23 -47.21 -6.33 13.65
C ASP A 23 -46.89 -7.66 14.40
N SER A 24 -45.75 -7.67 15.11
CA SER A 24 -45.61 -7.90 16.57
C SER A 24 -44.41 -8.75 17.04
N GLU A 25 -43.85 -8.29 18.16
CA GLU A 25 -42.83 -8.89 19.03
C GLU A 25 -43.32 -10.21 19.67
N GLU A 26 -42.44 -11.20 19.92
CA GLU A 26 -42.18 -11.72 21.28
C GLU A 26 -41.12 -12.84 21.35
N ASN A 27 -40.60 -12.99 22.58
CA ASN A 27 -39.49 -13.82 23.05
C ASN A 27 -39.79 -15.33 23.23
N ALA A 28 -38.68 -16.07 23.39
CA ALA A 28 -38.46 -17.21 24.30
C ALA A 28 -38.56 -18.67 23.79
N GLN A 29 -37.38 -19.30 23.73
CA GLN A 29 -36.97 -20.62 24.26
C GLN A 29 -37.96 -21.81 24.28
N PHE A 30 -37.56 -22.93 23.66
CA PHE A 30 -37.45 -24.30 24.20
C PHE A 30 -36.64 -25.13 23.17
N GLY A 31 -35.61 -25.93 23.52
CA GLY A 31 -35.72 -27.26 24.13
C GLY A 31 -35.61 -28.35 23.02
N GLY A 32 -34.56 -29.17 23.04
CA GLY A 32 -34.09 -29.99 21.90
C GLY A 32 -34.81 -31.32 21.60
N LEU A 33 -34.03 -32.24 20.99
CA LEU A 33 -34.36 -33.49 20.25
C LEU A 33 -34.52 -33.19 18.73
N THR A 34 -33.93 -33.89 17.75
CA THR A 34 -33.31 -35.22 17.65
C THR A 34 -32.60 -35.33 16.29
N GLU A 35 -31.62 -36.24 16.19
CA GLU A 35 -30.94 -36.66 14.96
C GLU A 35 -31.89 -37.18 13.87
N ALA A 36 -31.71 -36.74 12.62
CA ALA A 36 -31.95 -37.55 11.40
C ALA A 36 -31.33 -36.90 10.15
N LYS A 37 -30.34 -37.62 9.59
CA LYS A 37 -29.90 -37.75 8.19
C LYS A 37 -30.51 -36.83 7.12
N GLU A 38 -29.63 -36.15 6.38
CA GLU A 38 -29.75 -36.00 4.92
C GLU A 38 -28.35 -36.10 4.28
N GLN A 39 -28.27 -36.92 3.23
CA GLN A 39 -27.05 -37.41 2.59
C GLN A 39 -27.31 -37.41 1.08
N THR A 40 -26.62 -36.54 0.34
CA THR A 40 -26.44 -36.52 -1.13
C THR A 40 -25.46 -35.38 -1.44
N GLU A 41 -24.49 -35.38 -2.36
CA GLU A 41 -23.74 -36.39 -3.12
C GLU A 41 -22.52 -35.59 -3.66
N LEU A 42 -21.28 -36.09 -3.49
CA LEU A 42 -20.06 -35.52 -4.09
C LEU A 42 -19.66 -36.42 -5.25
N GLU A 43 -19.83 -35.97 -6.49
CA GLU A 43 -19.30 -36.66 -7.67
C GLU A 43 -17.77 -36.52 -7.71
N ILE A 44 -17.10 -37.66 -7.57
CA ILE A 44 -15.66 -37.82 -7.78
C ILE A 44 -15.43 -38.00 -9.28
N LEU A 45 -14.72 -37.06 -9.90
CA LEU A 45 -14.17 -37.21 -11.25
C LEU A 45 -13.26 -38.43 -11.29
N THR A 46 -13.63 -39.44 -12.09
CA THR A 46 -12.84 -40.64 -12.30
C THR A 46 -11.68 -40.38 -13.28
N GLY A 47 -10.58 -41.10 -13.10
CA GLY A 47 -9.31 -40.91 -13.81
C GLY A 47 -9.32 -41.11 -15.33
N ASP A 48 -10.46 -41.36 -15.94
CA ASP A 48 -10.59 -41.48 -17.41
C ASP A 48 -10.87 -40.12 -18.08
N THR A 49 -11.42 -39.15 -17.34
CA THR A 49 -11.62 -37.77 -17.86
C THR A 49 -10.30 -36.99 -17.96
N LEU A 50 -9.33 -37.26 -17.07
CA LEU A 50 -8.00 -36.63 -17.10
C LEU A 50 -7.12 -37.13 -18.26
N ARG A 51 -7.26 -38.40 -18.67
CA ARG A 51 -6.52 -38.95 -19.82
C ARG A 51 -7.02 -38.40 -21.16
N GLY A 52 -8.30 -38.03 -21.27
CA GLY A 52 -8.84 -37.38 -22.46
C GLY A 52 -8.19 -36.01 -22.73
N VAL A 53 -8.05 -35.19 -21.68
CA VAL A 53 -7.50 -33.82 -21.79
C VAL A 53 -5.99 -33.82 -22.07
N GLU A 54 -5.22 -34.74 -21.50
CA GLU A 54 -3.79 -34.88 -21.80
C GLU A 54 -3.52 -35.31 -23.26
N THR A 55 -4.42 -36.12 -23.84
CA THR A 55 -4.27 -36.61 -25.22
C THR A 55 -4.57 -35.49 -26.24
N GLU A 56 -5.50 -34.60 -25.93
CA GLU A 56 -5.88 -33.46 -26.77
C GLU A 56 -4.78 -32.38 -26.79
N LEU A 57 -4.19 -32.07 -25.62
CA LEU A 57 -3.04 -31.15 -25.50
C LEU A 57 -1.77 -31.66 -26.20
N MET A 58 -1.52 -32.98 -26.19
CA MET A 58 -0.38 -33.57 -26.88
C MET A 58 -0.58 -33.62 -28.41
N PHE A 59 -1.83 -33.67 -28.89
CA PHE A 59 -2.14 -33.62 -30.32
C PHE A 59 -1.90 -32.22 -30.90
N ASP A 60 -2.28 -31.17 -30.18
CA ASP A 60 -2.08 -29.77 -30.57
C ASP A 60 -0.60 -29.36 -30.57
N LEU A 61 0.19 -29.85 -29.62
CA LEU A 61 1.64 -29.62 -29.59
C LEU A 61 2.34 -30.27 -30.80
N LYS A 62 1.87 -31.44 -31.23
CA LYS A 62 2.45 -32.18 -32.37
C LYS A 62 2.09 -31.54 -33.72
N GLN A 63 0.88 -31.00 -33.86
CA GLN A 63 0.51 -30.22 -35.05
C GLN A 63 1.35 -28.94 -35.20
N ASN A 64 1.74 -28.31 -34.09
CA ASN A 64 2.62 -27.14 -34.11
C ASN A 64 4.06 -27.50 -34.52
N GLU A 65 4.60 -28.63 -34.05
CA GLU A 65 5.93 -29.11 -34.47
C GLU A 65 5.99 -29.51 -35.96
N ASP A 66 4.94 -30.15 -36.48
CA ASP A 66 4.85 -30.52 -37.90
C ASP A 66 4.70 -29.28 -38.81
N THR A 67 4.01 -28.25 -38.35
CA THR A 67 3.89 -26.97 -39.07
C THR A 67 5.23 -26.24 -39.15
N ILE A 68 6.01 -26.25 -38.06
CA ILE A 68 7.37 -25.68 -38.00
C ILE A 68 8.36 -26.48 -38.86
N SER A 69 8.25 -27.81 -38.86
CA SER A 69 9.04 -28.72 -39.70
C SER A 69 8.80 -28.50 -41.21
N THR A 70 7.55 -28.25 -41.59
CA THR A 70 7.15 -28.01 -42.98
C THR A 70 7.68 -26.66 -43.49
N HIS A 71 7.60 -25.60 -42.66
CA HIS A 71 8.20 -24.29 -42.96
C HIS A 71 9.74 -24.34 -43.08
N ARG A 72 10.39 -25.24 -42.36
CA ARG A 72 11.85 -25.44 -42.40
C ARG A 72 12.31 -26.12 -43.69
N LYS A 73 11.55 -27.09 -44.19
CA LYS A 73 11.83 -27.79 -45.48
C LYS A 73 11.59 -26.89 -46.70
N GLU A 74 10.62 -25.97 -46.64
CA GLU A 74 10.38 -25.02 -47.73
C GLU A 74 11.47 -23.94 -47.84
N LYS A 75 12.03 -23.48 -46.72
CA LYS A 75 13.18 -22.56 -46.72
C LYS A 75 14.47 -23.21 -47.25
N GLN A 76 14.68 -24.50 -46.98
CA GLN A 76 15.87 -25.23 -47.43
C GLN A 76 15.84 -25.57 -48.93
N LYS A 77 14.67 -25.52 -49.57
CA LYS A 77 14.49 -25.72 -51.02
C LYS A 77 14.71 -24.43 -51.85
N LYS A 78 14.69 -23.26 -51.20
CA LYS A 78 14.78 -21.95 -51.87
C LYS A 78 16.20 -21.37 -51.93
N TYR A 79 17.14 -21.88 -51.14
CA TYR A 79 18.53 -21.40 -51.09
C TYR A 79 19.51 -22.58 -51.06
N GLY A 80 20.10 -22.89 -52.21
CA GLY A 80 21.06 -23.98 -52.37
C GLY A 80 22.47 -23.63 -51.89
N SER A 81 23.05 -24.59 -51.15
CA SER A 81 24.46 -25.03 -51.09
C SER A 81 25.60 -24.04 -51.33
N SER A 82 26.41 -23.79 -50.29
CA SER A 82 27.88 -23.94 -50.41
C SER A 82 28.53 -24.28 -49.05
N HIS A 83 29.47 -25.21 -49.09
CA HIS A 83 30.28 -25.70 -47.98
C HIS A 83 31.46 -24.77 -47.67
N SER A 84 31.73 -24.52 -46.39
CA SER A 84 33.08 -24.68 -45.81
C SER A 84 32.99 -24.73 -44.28
N GLN A 85 33.75 -25.66 -43.70
CA GLN A 85 33.85 -25.93 -42.27
C GLN A 85 34.61 -24.81 -41.57
N LEU A 86 34.09 -24.33 -40.43
CA LEU A 86 34.85 -23.90 -39.24
C LEU A 86 33.85 -23.62 -38.08
N ASN A 87 34.24 -24.00 -36.87
CA ASN A 87 33.45 -24.08 -35.64
C ASN A 87 32.90 -22.73 -35.12
N PRO A 88 31.85 -22.74 -34.27
CA PRO A 88 30.91 -21.61 -34.16
C PRO A 88 31.31 -20.58 -33.11
N VAL A 89 31.35 -19.31 -33.51
CA VAL A 89 31.20 -18.14 -32.63
C VAL A 89 30.21 -17.20 -33.36
N PRO A 90 29.02 -16.88 -32.81
CA PRO A 90 28.04 -16.10 -33.56
C PRO A 90 28.46 -14.63 -33.66
N LEU A 91 28.75 -14.21 -34.89
CA LEU A 91 28.79 -12.82 -35.33
C LEU A 91 27.34 -12.31 -35.42
N ILE A 92 26.98 -11.32 -34.60
CA ILE A 92 25.68 -10.64 -34.63
C ILE A 92 25.78 -9.41 -35.54
N LEU A 93 25.00 -9.40 -36.63
CA LEU A 93 24.57 -8.28 -37.46
C LEU A 93 23.44 -8.88 -38.32
N GLY A 94 22.19 -8.41 -38.37
CA GLY A 94 21.48 -7.24 -37.87
C GLY A 94 20.20 -7.13 -38.74
N LEU A 95 19.13 -6.56 -38.17
CA LEU A 95 17.81 -6.22 -38.76
C LEU A 95 16.79 -7.38 -38.79
N ALA A 96 15.57 -7.28 -38.26
CA ALA A 96 14.86 -6.23 -37.53
C ALA A 96 13.69 -6.88 -36.75
N ALA A 97 13.60 -6.59 -35.45
CA ALA A 97 12.40 -6.70 -34.63
C ALA A 97 12.65 -5.80 -33.40
N SER A 98 12.32 -4.52 -33.55
CA SER A 98 12.37 -3.50 -32.51
C SER A 98 11.19 -3.66 -31.55
N GLU A 99 11.44 -3.35 -30.26
CA GLU A 99 10.50 -3.20 -29.12
C GLU A 99 10.48 -4.31 -28.05
N GLU A 100 10.91 -5.56 -28.32
CA GLU A 100 10.88 -6.62 -27.27
C GLU A 100 12.23 -6.93 -26.59
N ILE A 101 13.35 -6.35 -27.05
CA ILE A 101 14.71 -6.69 -26.55
C ILE A 101 15.24 -5.74 -25.46
N GLU A 102 14.69 -4.54 -25.28
CA GLU A 102 15.14 -3.63 -24.21
C GLU A 102 14.76 -4.13 -22.80
N SER A 103 13.66 -4.86 -22.67
CA SER A 103 13.16 -5.45 -21.41
C SER A 103 14.07 -6.58 -20.87
N LEU A 104 14.75 -7.32 -21.75
CA LEU A 104 15.56 -8.49 -21.38
C LEU A 104 17.04 -8.18 -21.13
N SER A 105 17.55 -7.01 -21.55
CA SER A 105 18.96 -6.63 -21.34
C SER A 105 19.29 -6.31 -19.87
N PHE A 106 18.28 -5.98 -19.06
CA PHE A 106 18.45 -5.56 -17.67
C PHE A 106 18.64 -6.74 -16.70
N LEU A 107 18.15 -7.93 -17.04
CA LEU A 107 18.29 -9.14 -16.20
C LEU A 107 19.67 -9.81 -16.31
N LEU A 108 20.48 -9.45 -17.31
CA LEU A 108 21.81 -10.05 -17.55
C LEU A 108 23.00 -9.15 -17.17
N HIS A 109 22.79 -7.88 -16.82
CA HIS A 109 23.88 -6.94 -16.47
C HIS A 109 24.22 -6.88 -14.97
N ALA A 110 23.61 -7.69 -14.12
CA ALA A 110 23.91 -7.75 -12.69
C ALA A 110 25.20 -8.54 -12.32
N ALA A 111 26.06 -8.87 -13.29
CA ALA A 111 27.23 -9.73 -13.09
C ALA A 111 28.53 -9.24 -13.78
N ASP A 112 28.71 -7.93 -13.98
CA ASP A 112 30.00 -7.37 -14.41
C ASP A 112 30.85 -6.94 -13.19
N PRO A 113 32.01 -7.58 -12.92
CA PRO A 113 32.87 -7.27 -11.78
C PRO A 113 33.74 -6.01 -11.96
N LYS A 114 33.57 -5.20 -13.02
CA LYS A 114 34.39 -3.99 -13.27
C LYS A 114 33.79 -2.65 -12.81
N TRP A 115 32.59 -2.63 -12.23
CA TRP A 115 31.99 -1.39 -11.72
C TRP A 115 32.14 -1.32 -10.18
N PRO A 116 32.76 -0.28 -9.59
CA PRO A 116 32.74 -0.13 -8.15
C PRO A 116 31.27 -0.01 -7.68
N PRO A 117 30.85 -0.70 -6.61
CA PRO A 117 29.47 -0.65 -6.16
C PRO A 117 29.06 0.82 -5.94
N PRO A 118 27.87 1.24 -6.40
CA PRO A 118 27.41 2.59 -6.16
C PRO A 118 27.40 2.88 -4.65
N PRO A 119 27.75 4.08 -4.21
CA PRO A 119 27.74 4.43 -2.79
C PRO A 119 26.30 4.26 -2.25
N LEU A 120 26.19 3.42 -1.21
CA LEU A 120 25.01 3.03 -0.41
C LEU A 120 23.61 3.35 -1.01
N PRO A 121 22.84 2.34 -1.48
CA PRO A 121 21.46 2.50 -1.93
C PRO A 121 20.43 2.46 -0.76
N PRO A 122 19.14 2.84 -1.00
CA PRO A 122 18.42 3.81 -0.16
C PRO A 122 17.27 3.30 0.73
N ILE A 123 16.96 4.07 1.77
CA ILE A 123 15.79 3.89 2.66
C ILE A 123 14.47 4.12 1.87
N ILE A 124 13.60 3.10 1.81
CA ILE A 124 12.22 3.19 1.26
C ILE A 124 11.26 3.38 2.44
N LEU A 125 10.72 4.59 2.60
CA LEU A 125 9.88 4.94 3.74
C LEU A 125 8.45 4.42 3.58
N LYS A 126 8.04 3.55 4.50
CA LYS A 126 6.70 2.95 4.55
C LYS A 126 5.76 3.84 5.35
N SER A 127 4.54 4.05 4.88
CA SER A 127 3.48 4.65 5.68
C SER A 127 2.57 3.57 6.28
N SER A 128 2.28 3.75 7.58
CA SER A 128 1.50 2.88 8.45
C SER A 128 2.18 1.56 8.75
N ILE A 129 2.67 1.44 9.99
CA ILE A 129 3.05 0.16 10.57
C ILE A 129 2.16 0.01 11.79
N LEU A 130 1.18 -0.87 11.69
CA LEU A 130 0.48 -1.36 12.88
C LEU A 130 1.35 -2.46 13.49
N ILE A 131 2.13 -2.16 14.53
CA ILE A 131 2.85 -3.20 15.25
C ILE A 131 1.96 -3.75 16.36
N CYS A 132 1.60 -5.03 16.24
CA CYS A 132 0.70 -5.69 17.18
C CYS A 132 1.21 -7.08 17.55
N THR A 133 1.19 -7.34 18.86
CA THR A 133 1.76 -8.51 19.50
C THR A 133 0.72 -9.63 19.68
N SER A 134 0.41 -10.37 18.63
CA SER A 134 -0.25 -11.69 18.77
C SER A 134 0.18 -12.65 17.65
N GLY A 135 1.10 -13.57 17.95
CA GLY A 135 1.40 -14.69 17.04
C GLY A 135 0.38 -15.82 17.19
N PRO A 136 0.48 -16.91 16.39
CA PRO A 136 -0.33 -18.12 16.55
C PRO A 136 -0.07 -18.85 17.89
N ARG A 137 0.94 -18.39 18.65
CA ARG A 137 1.04 -18.54 20.10
C ARG A 137 1.18 -17.14 20.69
N PRO A 138 0.28 -16.68 21.57
CA PRO A 138 0.37 -15.34 22.14
C PRO A 138 1.62 -15.25 23.03
N ASN A 139 2.57 -14.39 22.66
CA ASN A 139 3.56 -13.91 23.61
C ASN A 139 2.84 -12.93 24.56
N ARG A 140 2.11 -13.49 25.54
CA ARG A 140 1.35 -12.77 26.57
C ARG A 140 2.15 -11.63 27.19
N CYS A 141 3.46 -11.85 27.37
CA CYS A 141 4.40 -10.92 27.99
C CYS A 141 4.58 -9.57 27.24
N ALA A 142 4.36 -9.50 25.93
CA ALA A 142 4.55 -8.25 25.18
C ALA A 142 3.32 -7.33 25.25
N ALA A 143 2.11 -7.89 25.21
CA ALA A 143 0.86 -7.16 25.40
C ALA A 143 0.69 -6.69 26.86
N GLU A 144 1.23 -7.45 27.83
CA GLU A 144 1.32 -7.02 29.24
C GLU A 144 2.25 -5.81 29.42
N LYS A 145 3.32 -5.73 28.61
CA LYS A 145 4.29 -4.63 28.67
C LYS A 145 3.83 -3.38 27.91
N TYR A 146 3.13 -3.58 26.79
CA TYR A 146 2.62 -2.52 25.93
C TYR A 146 1.12 -2.73 25.69
N PRO A 147 0.28 -2.32 26.64
CA PRO A 147 -1.15 -2.57 26.55
C PRO A 147 -1.77 -1.82 25.37
N TYR A 148 -2.78 -2.44 24.76
CA TYR A 148 -3.67 -1.71 23.86
C TYR A 148 -4.59 -0.80 24.67
N PHE A 149 -5.02 0.29 24.05
CA PHE A 149 -6.13 1.07 24.58
C PHE A 149 -7.38 0.17 24.60
N PRO A 150 -8.18 0.17 25.69
CA PRO A 150 -9.33 -0.71 25.81
C PRO A 150 -10.28 -0.64 24.61
N GLY A 151 -10.61 -1.81 24.03
CA GLY A 151 -11.49 -1.92 22.87
C GLY A 151 -10.84 -1.54 21.54
N GLN A 152 -9.51 -1.38 21.53
CA GLN A 152 -8.71 -1.16 20.32
C GLN A 152 -7.77 -2.34 20.09
N GLU A 153 -8.20 -3.56 20.38
CA GLU A 153 -7.43 -4.75 20.06
C GLU A 153 -7.35 -4.93 18.53
N PRO A 154 -6.16 -5.21 18.00
CA PRO A 154 -5.95 -5.34 16.57
C PRO A 154 -6.56 -6.64 16.04
N THR A 155 -7.16 -6.57 14.86
CA THR A 155 -7.65 -7.76 14.15
C THR A 155 -6.55 -8.52 13.42
N LEU A 156 -5.45 -7.84 13.09
CA LEU A 156 -4.29 -8.40 12.40
C LEU A 156 -3.01 -8.08 13.19
N PRO A 157 -2.19 -9.08 13.56
CA PRO A 157 -0.92 -8.85 14.20
C PRO A 157 0.11 -8.27 13.22
N GLY A 158 1.05 -7.49 13.72
CA GLY A 158 2.03 -6.80 12.87
C GLY A 158 3.41 -6.66 13.51
N HIS A 159 3.91 -7.71 14.15
CA HIS A 159 5.19 -7.69 14.88
C HIS A 159 6.37 -7.14 14.08
N VAL A 160 7.30 -6.47 14.77
CA VAL A 160 8.48 -5.87 14.14
C VAL A 160 9.39 -6.90 13.49
N GLU A 161 9.54 -8.08 14.08
CA GLU A 161 10.33 -9.17 13.49
C GLU A 161 9.73 -9.64 12.16
N PHE A 162 8.40 -9.75 12.07
CA PHE A 162 7.73 -10.10 10.81
C PHE A 162 7.86 -8.99 9.77
N LEU A 163 7.74 -7.73 10.20
CA LEU A 163 8.01 -6.58 9.32
C LEU A 163 9.45 -6.62 8.76
N LEU A 164 10.45 -6.93 9.59
CA LEU A 164 11.85 -7.02 9.18
C LEU A 164 12.08 -8.17 8.17
N GLU A 165 11.40 -9.30 8.36
CA GLU A 165 11.41 -10.39 7.38
C GLU A 165 10.83 -9.94 6.03
N CYS A 166 9.64 -9.35 6.05
CA CYS A 166 9.00 -8.80 4.86
C CYS A 166 9.89 -7.73 4.17
N MET A 167 10.58 -6.89 4.95
CA MET A 167 11.56 -5.92 4.46
C MET A 167 12.71 -6.59 3.72
N GLY A 168 13.32 -7.60 4.34
CA GLY A 168 14.43 -8.34 3.76
C GLY A 168 14.03 -8.97 2.43
N GLN A 169 12.86 -9.62 2.36
CA GLN A 169 12.36 -10.26 1.14
C GLN A 169 12.04 -9.27 0.01
N ALA A 170 11.62 -8.04 0.34
CA ALA A 170 11.28 -7.01 -0.64
C ALA A 170 12.45 -6.07 -1.00
N GLY A 171 13.58 -6.19 -0.31
CA GLY A 171 14.71 -5.27 -0.43
C GLY A 171 14.34 -3.85 0.01
N VAL A 172 13.72 -3.72 1.19
CA VAL A 172 13.38 -2.42 1.80
C VAL A 172 14.29 -2.17 3.00
N ASP A 173 15.10 -1.11 2.92
CA ASP A 173 16.18 -0.88 3.88
C ASP A 173 15.75 -0.24 5.21
N GLY A 174 14.67 0.52 5.22
CA GLY A 174 14.11 1.13 6.43
C GLY A 174 12.62 1.42 6.34
N ALA A 175 12.02 1.98 7.38
CA ALA A 175 10.60 2.34 7.38
C ALA A 175 10.24 3.46 8.36
N LEU A 176 9.14 4.17 8.10
CA LEU A 176 8.51 5.08 9.05
C LEU A 176 7.38 4.33 9.80
N ILE A 177 7.61 3.99 11.06
CA ILE A 177 6.61 3.41 11.95
C ILE A 177 5.65 4.50 12.39
N VAL A 178 4.48 4.53 11.79
CA VAL A 178 3.36 5.36 12.26
C VAL A 178 2.78 4.74 13.52
N GLN A 179 2.69 5.54 14.59
CA GLN A 179 2.10 5.14 15.86
C GLN A 179 0.75 4.41 15.63
N PRO A 180 0.63 3.14 16.04
CA PRO A 180 -0.61 2.39 15.97
C PRO A 180 -1.71 3.07 16.79
N ILE A 181 -2.89 3.27 16.19
CA ILE A 181 -4.05 3.82 16.91
C ILE A 181 -4.46 2.95 18.11
N ASN A 182 -4.13 1.66 18.05
CA ASN A 182 -4.37 0.65 19.07
C ASN A 182 -3.67 0.96 20.40
N HIS A 183 -2.57 1.72 20.38
CA HIS A 183 -1.90 2.21 21.59
C HIS A 183 -2.20 3.69 21.87
N LYS A 184 -3.02 4.34 21.03
CA LYS A 184 -3.29 5.79 21.04
C LYS A 184 -2.01 6.61 21.27
N PHE A 185 -1.94 7.33 22.38
CA PHE A 185 -0.87 8.27 22.73
C PHE A 185 0.18 7.66 23.66
N ASP A 186 0.15 6.34 23.89
CA ASP A 186 1.26 5.60 24.48
C ASP A 186 2.23 5.18 23.36
N HIS A 187 3.29 5.98 23.20
CA HIS A 187 4.35 5.76 22.22
C HIS A 187 5.46 4.83 22.74
N SER A 188 5.34 4.25 23.94
CA SER A 188 6.40 3.46 24.58
C SER A 188 6.81 2.24 23.75
N TYR A 189 5.84 1.59 23.08
CA TYR A 189 6.13 0.44 22.23
C TYR A 189 6.96 0.81 21.02
N VAL A 190 6.48 1.78 20.23
CA VAL A 190 7.20 2.25 19.04
C VAL A 190 8.56 2.79 19.45
N THR A 191 8.65 3.58 20.52
CA THR A 191 9.93 4.05 21.09
C THR A 191 10.88 2.90 21.40
N SER A 192 10.39 1.80 21.97
CA SER A 192 11.22 0.62 22.24
C SER A 192 11.71 -0.06 20.96
N VAL A 193 10.90 -0.06 19.90
CA VAL A 193 11.27 -0.59 18.58
C VAL A 193 12.34 0.27 17.91
N LEU A 194 12.17 1.60 17.94
CA LEU A 194 13.15 2.55 17.41
C LEU A 194 14.50 2.39 18.13
N LYS A 195 14.49 2.25 19.46
CA LYS A 195 15.71 1.99 20.25
C LYS A 195 16.37 0.64 19.93
N LYS A 196 15.57 -0.40 19.63
CA LYS A 196 16.07 -1.74 19.32
C LYS A 196 16.66 -1.83 17.91
N TYR A 197 16.11 -1.08 16.95
CA TYR A 197 16.52 -1.10 15.54
C TYR A 197 16.68 0.31 14.96
N PRO A 198 17.60 1.14 15.49
CA PRO A 198 17.71 2.54 15.13
C PRO A 198 17.92 2.69 13.61
N SER A 199 18.91 2.01 13.03
CA SER A 199 19.23 2.14 11.60
C SER A 199 18.16 1.61 10.64
N LYS A 200 17.04 1.08 11.14
CA LYS A 200 15.95 0.53 10.32
C LYS A 200 14.69 1.38 10.38
N PHE A 201 14.44 2.11 11.46
CA PHE A 201 13.13 2.70 11.68
C PHE A 201 13.18 4.15 12.16
N PHE A 202 12.23 4.92 11.64
CA PHE A 202 11.85 6.22 12.17
C PHE A 202 10.44 6.16 12.72
N GLY A 203 10.12 7.02 13.67
CA GLY A 203 8.77 7.13 14.22
C GLY A 203 7.95 8.23 13.53
N CYS A 204 6.64 8.00 13.41
CA CYS A 204 5.66 9.04 13.20
C CYS A 204 4.68 9.03 14.38
N CYS A 205 4.69 10.09 15.18
CA CYS A 205 3.90 10.13 16.41
C CYS A 205 2.44 10.49 16.08
N LEU A 206 1.49 9.81 16.72
CA LEU A 206 0.09 10.22 16.70
C LEU A 206 -0.11 11.49 17.54
N ALA A 207 -0.71 12.52 16.96
CA ALA A 207 -1.01 13.77 17.66
C ALA A 207 -2.11 13.54 18.71
N ASN A 208 -1.86 13.99 19.95
CA ASN A 208 -2.84 13.96 21.04
C ASN A 208 -3.58 15.31 21.11
N PRO A 209 -4.87 15.38 20.72
CA PRO A 209 -5.61 16.63 20.66
C PRO A 209 -6.23 17.03 22.02
N ALA A 210 -5.70 16.54 23.14
CA ALA A 210 -6.14 16.94 24.47
C ALA A 210 -6.04 18.48 24.64
N GLU A 211 -7.13 19.10 25.09
CA GLU A 211 -7.25 20.57 25.19
C GLU A 211 -6.34 21.19 26.25
N ASP A 212 -5.77 20.38 27.15
CA ASP A 212 -4.80 20.80 28.17
C ASP A 212 -3.40 21.11 27.60
N GLY A 213 -3.21 20.95 26.29
CA GLY A 213 -1.96 21.24 25.58
C GLY A 213 -0.85 20.22 25.83
N THR A 214 -1.11 19.14 26.58
CA THR A 214 -0.11 18.09 26.85
C THR A 214 0.37 17.43 25.57
N GLY A 215 -0.49 17.31 24.54
CA GLY A 215 -0.11 16.75 23.25
C GLY A 215 0.93 17.56 22.48
N VAL A 216 0.92 18.89 22.61
CA VAL A 216 1.94 19.77 22.01
C VAL A 216 3.30 19.51 22.66
N LYS A 217 3.34 19.36 23.98
CA LYS A 217 4.58 19.03 24.71
C LYS A 217 5.08 17.64 24.36
N GLN A 218 4.18 16.64 24.35
CA GLN A 218 4.52 15.27 24.03
C GLN A 218 5.14 15.13 22.63
N LEU A 219 4.55 15.77 21.60
CA LEU A 219 5.10 15.69 20.24
C LEU A 219 6.46 16.41 20.16
N GLU A 220 6.61 17.55 20.84
CA GLU A 220 7.88 18.29 20.88
C GLU A 220 8.99 17.46 21.54
N GLU A 221 8.69 16.80 22.66
CA GLU A 221 9.62 15.90 23.35
C GLU A 221 10.03 14.72 22.45
N LEU A 222 9.06 13.99 21.88
CA LEU A 222 9.32 12.82 21.02
C LEU A 222 10.19 13.15 19.81
N ILE A 223 9.96 14.30 19.16
CA ILE A 223 10.73 14.73 17.99
C ILE A 223 12.09 15.32 18.39
N SER A 224 12.15 16.08 19.49
CA SER A 224 13.41 16.72 19.93
C SER A 224 14.40 15.73 20.51
N GLU A 225 13.94 14.71 21.25
CA GLU A 225 14.79 13.64 21.78
C GLU A 225 15.49 12.85 20.66
N ALA A 226 14.78 12.61 19.56
CA ALA A 226 15.34 11.98 18.37
C ALA A 226 16.54 12.77 17.83
N ARG A 227 16.44 14.10 17.77
CA ARG A 227 17.51 14.95 17.23
C ARG A 227 18.74 15.06 18.11
N LYS A 228 18.59 14.99 19.43
CA LYS A 228 19.70 15.12 20.40
C LYS A 228 20.68 13.95 20.38
N SER A 229 20.21 12.76 20.06
CA SER A 229 20.99 11.52 20.22
C SER A 229 21.76 11.10 18.97
N SER A 230 21.72 11.89 17.88
CA SER A 230 22.16 11.50 16.54
C SER A 230 21.62 10.14 16.09
N SER A 231 20.56 9.65 16.75
CA SER A 231 19.97 8.34 16.57
C SER A 231 18.57 8.49 15.98
N ASP A 232 18.16 7.45 15.27
CA ASP A 232 16.90 7.38 14.57
C ASP A 232 15.72 7.41 15.57
N GLY A 233 14.77 8.33 15.36
CA GLY A 233 13.64 8.58 16.27
C GLY A 233 12.41 9.14 15.55
N TYR A 234 11.55 9.88 16.24
CA TYR A 234 10.35 10.45 15.61
C TYR A 234 10.68 11.59 14.65
N ARG A 235 10.17 11.51 13.42
CA ARG A 235 10.42 12.48 12.34
C ARG A 235 9.17 13.01 11.67
N ALA A 236 8.00 12.55 12.06
CA ALA A 236 6.72 12.99 11.49
C ALA A 236 5.63 12.95 12.56
N VAL A 237 4.54 13.66 12.31
CA VAL A 237 3.34 13.67 13.14
C VAL A 237 2.18 13.14 12.30
N ARG A 238 1.23 12.42 12.90
CA ARG A 238 -0.04 12.06 12.26
C ARG A 238 -1.20 12.72 12.97
N PHE A 239 -1.97 13.49 12.22
CA PHE A 239 -3.31 13.92 12.58
C PHE A 239 -4.30 12.86 12.10
N ASN A 240 -5.04 12.31 13.05
CA ASN A 240 -6.24 11.54 12.76
C ASN A 240 -7.44 12.39 13.20
N PRO A 241 -8.18 13.03 12.26
CA PRO A 241 -9.29 13.91 12.60
C PRO A 241 -10.33 13.26 13.53
N TYR A 242 -10.48 11.94 13.46
CA TYR A 242 -11.46 11.19 14.26
C TYR A 242 -11.03 10.96 15.71
N LEU A 243 -9.87 11.48 16.13
CA LEU A 243 -9.41 11.47 17.51
C LEU A 243 -9.62 12.81 18.22
N TRP A 244 -10.02 13.86 17.51
CA TRP A 244 -10.41 15.11 18.14
C TRP A 244 -11.65 14.91 19.01
N PRO A 245 -11.78 15.65 20.13
CA PRO A 245 -13.00 15.61 20.93
C PRO A 245 -14.24 15.91 20.08
N SER A 246 -15.39 15.33 20.45
CA SER A 246 -16.63 15.51 19.70
C SER A 246 -16.96 17.00 19.53
N GLY A 247 -17.22 17.43 18.30
CA GLY A 247 -17.53 18.83 17.95
C GLY A 247 -16.31 19.74 17.81
N GLN A 248 -15.10 19.25 18.09
CA GLN A 248 -13.86 19.99 17.87
C GLN A 248 -13.32 19.76 16.45
N LEU A 249 -12.71 20.82 15.92
CA LEU A 249 -12.01 20.83 14.63
C LEU A 249 -10.51 20.65 14.84
N MET A 250 -9.80 20.10 13.86
CA MET A 250 -8.33 20.10 13.80
C MET A 250 -7.73 21.51 13.80
N THR A 251 -8.52 22.51 13.41
CA THR A 251 -8.13 23.93 13.45
C THR A 251 -8.47 24.62 14.76
N ASN A 252 -8.83 23.90 15.82
CA ASN A 252 -8.90 24.50 17.16
C ASN A 252 -7.50 24.95 17.65
N GLU A 253 -7.45 25.63 18.80
CA GLU A 253 -6.21 26.22 19.32
C GLU A 253 -5.09 25.18 19.51
N VAL A 254 -5.41 24.01 20.09
CA VAL A 254 -4.41 22.95 20.28
C VAL A 254 -3.96 22.34 18.95
N GLY A 255 -4.87 22.13 17.99
CA GLY A 255 -4.51 21.57 16.68
C GLY A 255 -3.62 22.51 15.87
N LYS A 256 -3.91 23.82 15.88
CA LYS A 256 -3.04 24.85 15.30
C LYS A 256 -1.67 24.89 15.98
N ALA A 257 -1.63 24.85 17.31
CA ALA A 257 -0.38 24.85 18.07
C ALA A 257 0.48 23.60 17.74
N MET A 258 -0.14 22.42 17.67
CA MET A 258 0.57 21.18 17.27
C MET A 258 1.10 21.26 15.84
N PHE A 259 0.29 21.77 14.90
CA PHE A 259 0.68 21.88 13.50
C PHE A 259 1.82 22.88 13.28
N ALA A 260 1.77 24.03 13.97
CA ALA A 260 2.83 25.02 13.98
C ALA A 260 4.12 24.45 14.57
N LYS A 261 4.03 23.79 15.74
CA LYS A 261 5.16 23.17 16.42
C LYS A 261 5.83 22.09 15.55
N ALA A 262 5.04 21.27 14.86
CA ALA A 262 5.59 20.29 13.92
C ALA A 262 6.40 20.96 12.79
N GLY A 263 5.92 22.09 12.25
CA GLY A 263 6.64 22.90 11.27
C GLY A 263 7.95 23.49 11.79
N GLU A 264 7.93 24.09 13.00
CA GLU A 264 9.13 24.58 13.69
C GLU A 264 10.17 23.47 13.85
N LEU A 265 9.70 22.27 14.21
CA LEU A 265 10.52 21.08 14.35
C LEU A 265 10.82 20.41 13.00
N GLY A 266 10.43 20.96 11.86
CA GLY A 266 10.67 20.36 10.53
C GLY A 266 10.09 18.95 10.35
N ALA A 267 9.08 18.58 11.13
CA ALA A 267 8.39 17.30 11.06
C ALA A 267 7.13 17.42 10.19
N PRO A 268 7.01 16.70 9.07
CA PRO A 268 5.79 16.71 8.28
C PRO A 268 4.60 16.15 9.07
N VAL A 269 3.42 16.71 8.80
CA VAL A 269 2.15 16.30 9.41
C VAL A 269 1.31 15.53 8.40
N GLY A 270 1.04 14.25 8.70
CA GLY A 270 0.17 13.39 7.91
C GLY A 270 -1.29 13.46 8.32
N PHE A 271 -2.23 13.53 7.37
CA PHE A 271 -3.68 13.55 7.64
C PHE A 271 -4.33 12.21 7.27
N MET A 272 -4.99 11.59 8.24
CA MET A 272 -5.71 10.33 8.08
C MET A 272 -7.21 10.51 7.84
N CYS A 273 -7.58 10.88 6.62
CA CYS A 273 -8.97 11.16 6.23
C CYS A 273 -9.76 9.90 5.82
N MET A 274 -9.74 8.84 6.65
CA MET A 274 -10.33 7.53 6.33
C MET A 274 -11.83 7.55 5.97
N LYS A 275 -12.60 8.52 6.48
CA LYS A 275 -14.03 8.66 6.18
C LYS A 275 -14.32 9.58 4.98
N GLY A 276 -13.30 10.22 4.41
CA GLY A 276 -13.43 11.15 3.29
C GLY A 276 -12.55 12.39 3.45
N LEU A 277 -11.84 12.78 2.39
CA LEU A 277 -11.01 13.99 2.36
C LEU A 277 -11.85 15.27 2.43
N ASP A 278 -13.00 15.27 1.77
CA ASP A 278 -13.92 16.40 1.67
C ASP A 278 -14.43 16.90 3.03
N LEU A 279 -14.58 15.99 3.99
CA LEU A 279 -14.98 16.31 5.37
C LEU A 279 -13.95 17.18 6.11
N HIS A 280 -12.68 17.17 5.68
CA HIS A 280 -11.57 17.83 6.36
C HIS A 280 -10.84 18.84 5.48
N LEU A 281 -11.32 19.06 4.26
CA LEU A 281 -10.62 19.88 3.28
C LEU A 281 -10.46 21.33 3.76
N SER A 282 -11.51 21.93 4.30
CA SER A 282 -11.46 23.31 4.81
C SER A 282 -10.44 23.47 5.94
N GLU A 283 -10.35 22.49 6.84
CA GLU A 283 -9.39 22.47 7.94
C GLU A 283 -7.94 22.37 7.44
N ILE A 284 -7.70 21.47 6.48
CA ILE A 284 -6.38 21.28 5.86
C ILE A 284 -5.95 22.55 5.11
N GLU A 285 -6.84 23.17 4.34
CA GLU A 285 -6.55 24.40 3.62
C GLU A 285 -6.29 25.58 4.57
N GLU A 286 -7.02 25.68 5.68
CA GLU A 286 -6.77 26.69 6.70
C GLU A 286 -5.37 26.50 7.32
N LEU A 287 -5.01 25.27 7.69
CA LEU A 287 -3.68 24.95 8.26
C LEU A 287 -2.56 25.24 7.26
N CYS A 288 -2.72 24.84 5.99
CA CYS A 288 -1.73 25.12 4.94
C CYS A 288 -1.56 26.63 4.70
N THR A 289 -2.65 27.39 4.74
CA THR A 289 -2.61 28.84 4.54
C THR A 289 -1.94 29.56 5.71
N LYS A 290 -2.25 29.16 6.95
CA LYS A 290 -1.72 29.80 8.16
C LYS A 290 -0.26 29.43 8.45
N PHE A 291 0.14 28.20 8.14
CA PHE A 291 1.47 27.67 8.46
C PHE A 291 2.14 27.10 7.20
N PRO A 292 2.57 27.96 6.26
CA PRO A 292 3.12 27.52 4.98
C PRO A 292 4.46 26.78 5.09
N SER A 293 5.14 26.86 6.22
CA SER A 293 6.38 26.13 6.51
C SER A 293 6.17 24.69 6.98
N THR A 294 4.97 24.31 7.40
CA THR A 294 4.68 22.94 7.85
C THR A 294 4.36 22.05 6.65
N VAL A 295 5.22 21.06 6.40
CA VAL A 295 4.98 20.07 5.34
C VAL A 295 3.77 19.20 5.68
N VAL A 296 2.90 18.98 4.69
CA VAL A 296 1.68 18.19 4.81
C VAL A 296 1.80 16.89 4.01
N LEU A 297 1.33 15.79 4.59
CA LEU A 297 1.25 14.48 3.93
C LEU A 297 -0.20 14.00 3.89
N LEU A 298 -0.79 13.91 2.71
CA LEU A 298 -2.10 13.28 2.55
C LEU A 298 -1.91 11.77 2.53
N ASP A 299 -2.35 11.09 3.58
CA ASP A 299 -2.25 9.63 3.68
C ASP A 299 -3.17 8.96 2.63
N HIS A 300 -2.68 7.88 2.02
CA HIS A 300 -3.46 6.98 1.15
C HIS A 300 -4.27 7.68 0.05
N LEU A 301 -3.65 8.61 -0.70
CA LEU A 301 -4.34 9.43 -1.71
C LEU A 301 -5.56 10.21 -1.15
N GLY A 302 -5.55 10.56 0.13
CA GLY A 302 -6.72 11.15 0.80
C GLY A 302 -7.94 10.23 0.82
N PHE A 303 -7.74 8.92 0.70
CA PHE A 303 -8.77 7.89 0.49
C PHE A 303 -9.66 8.11 -0.75
N CYS A 304 -9.19 8.90 -1.72
CA CYS A 304 -9.87 9.01 -3.01
C CYS A 304 -9.72 7.72 -3.80
N LYS A 305 -10.84 7.21 -4.31
CA LYS A 305 -10.90 6.05 -5.22
C LYS A 305 -11.04 6.54 -6.66
N PRO A 306 -10.78 5.70 -7.68
CA PRO A 306 -11.21 5.98 -9.05
C PRO A 306 -12.69 6.39 -9.08
N PRO A 307 -13.02 7.61 -9.53
CA PRO A 307 -14.39 8.11 -9.50
C PRO A 307 -15.35 7.26 -10.32
N LYS A 308 -16.51 6.95 -9.76
CA LYS A 308 -17.63 6.29 -10.45
C LYS A 308 -18.84 7.20 -10.66
N ASN A 309 -18.86 8.35 -10.01
CA ASN A 309 -19.93 9.33 -10.08
C ASN A 309 -19.36 10.75 -9.92
N TYR A 310 -20.24 11.73 -10.09
CA TYR A 310 -19.90 13.15 -10.05
C TYR A 310 -19.37 13.60 -8.68
N GLU A 311 -19.91 13.08 -7.58
CA GLU A 311 -19.47 13.43 -6.22
C GLU A 311 -18.03 12.99 -5.98
N GLU A 312 -17.68 11.75 -6.32
CA GLU A 312 -16.31 11.24 -6.21
C GLU A 312 -15.35 11.99 -7.14
N GLU A 313 -15.79 12.41 -8.33
CA GLU A 313 -15.01 13.22 -9.25
C GLU A 313 -14.71 14.61 -8.66
N GLN A 314 -15.66 15.22 -7.97
CA GLN A 314 -15.43 16.47 -7.24
C GLN A 314 -14.44 16.29 -6.09
N VAL A 315 -14.54 15.22 -5.30
CA VAL A 315 -13.59 14.95 -4.21
C VAL A 315 -12.19 14.70 -4.76
N PHE A 316 -12.07 13.96 -5.85
CA PHE A 316 -10.77 13.75 -6.51
C PHE A 316 -10.21 15.06 -7.09
N SER A 317 -11.05 15.91 -7.67
CA SER A 317 -10.64 17.24 -8.14
C SER A 317 -10.15 18.13 -6.99
N LYS A 318 -10.78 18.05 -5.82
CA LYS A 318 -10.34 18.72 -4.59
C LYS A 318 -8.97 18.21 -4.13
N LEU A 319 -8.72 16.89 -4.18
CA LEU A 319 -7.39 16.32 -3.94
C LEU A 319 -6.36 16.92 -4.90
N LEU A 320 -6.63 16.97 -6.20
CA LEU A 320 -5.69 17.56 -7.17
C LEU A 320 -5.45 19.05 -6.91
N ASN A 321 -6.50 19.80 -6.55
CA ASN A 321 -6.42 21.23 -6.28
C ASN A 321 -5.61 21.58 -5.01
N LEU A 322 -5.38 20.64 -4.10
CA LEU A 322 -4.45 20.85 -2.97
C LEU A 322 -2.99 20.98 -3.42
N SER A 323 -2.64 20.56 -4.65
CA SER A 323 -1.30 20.73 -5.21
C SER A 323 -0.85 22.19 -5.37
N ARG A 324 -1.80 23.15 -5.33
CA ARG A 324 -1.52 24.59 -5.29
C ARG A 324 -0.73 25.02 -4.06
N PHE A 325 -0.78 24.23 -2.99
CA PHE A 325 0.04 24.40 -1.79
C PHE A 325 1.36 23.64 -1.99
N PRO A 326 2.50 24.34 -2.15
CA PRO A 326 3.78 23.69 -2.46
C PRO A 326 4.29 22.78 -1.34
N GLN A 327 3.80 22.94 -0.12
CA GLN A 327 4.12 22.12 1.05
C GLN A 327 3.25 20.86 1.18
N VAL A 328 2.28 20.61 0.28
CA VAL A 328 1.42 19.43 0.32
C VAL A 328 1.99 18.30 -0.55
N TYR A 329 2.16 17.15 0.09
CA TYR A 329 2.67 15.90 -0.47
C TYR A 329 1.60 14.82 -0.35
N VAL A 330 1.70 13.79 -1.17
CA VAL A 330 0.72 12.69 -1.22
C VAL A 330 1.42 11.35 -1.01
N LYS A 331 0.83 10.49 -0.18
CA LYS A 331 1.30 9.11 -0.03
C LYS A 331 0.52 8.18 -0.97
N LEU A 332 1.21 7.64 -1.97
CA LEU A 332 0.76 6.53 -2.80
C LEU A 332 0.90 5.23 -1.98
N SER A 333 -0.13 4.93 -1.20
CA SER A 333 -0.06 3.87 -0.18
C SER A 333 -1.43 3.25 0.08
N ALA A 334 -1.45 2.08 0.71
CA ALA A 334 -2.66 1.32 0.98
C ALA A 334 -3.53 1.12 -0.28
N LEU A 335 -2.92 0.76 -1.41
CA LEU A 335 -3.60 0.72 -2.71
C LEU A 335 -4.83 -0.19 -2.70
N PHE A 336 -4.80 -1.29 -1.94
CA PHE A 336 -5.95 -2.17 -1.71
C PHE A 336 -7.17 -1.48 -1.07
N ARG A 337 -6.99 -0.37 -0.35
CA ARG A 337 -8.10 0.40 0.25
C ARG A 337 -8.77 1.34 -0.74
N VAL A 338 -8.02 1.82 -1.73
CA VAL A 338 -8.44 2.88 -2.65
C VAL A 338 -8.71 2.40 -4.07
N SER A 339 -8.15 1.26 -4.45
CA SER A 339 -8.52 0.55 -5.68
C SER A 339 -9.89 -0.08 -5.54
N ARG A 340 -10.54 -0.28 -6.69
CA ARG A 340 -11.77 -1.04 -6.88
C ARG A 340 -11.52 -2.37 -7.58
N CYS A 341 -10.29 -2.61 -8.00
CA CYS A 341 -9.82 -3.83 -8.65
C CYS A 341 -8.91 -4.61 -7.68
N PRO A 342 -8.79 -5.94 -7.85
CA PRO A 342 -7.74 -6.68 -7.18
C PRO A 342 -6.36 -6.23 -7.65
N TYR A 343 -5.31 -6.65 -6.94
CA TYR A 343 -3.92 -6.48 -7.40
C TYR A 343 -3.78 -6.98 -8.86
N PRO A 344 -3.12 -6.23 -9.77
CA PRO A 344 -2.21 -5.11 -9.52
C PRO A 344 -2.85 -3.71 -9.50
N TYR A 345 -4.14 -3.59 -9.18
CA TYR A 345 -4.84 -2.31 -8.99
C TYR A 345 -4.84 -1.42 -10.24
N GLU A 346 -5.11 -2.02 -11.41
CA GLU A 346 -4.95 -1.36 -12.72
C GLU A 346 -5.78 -0.08 -12.88
N ASP A 347 -6.91 0.00 -12.20
CA ASP A 347 -7.81 1.17 -12.15
C ASP A 347 -7.18 2.41 -11.50
N LEU A 348 -6.05 2.26 -10.80
CA LEU A 348 -5.31 3.38 -10.22
C LEU A 348 -4.34 4.05 -11.19
N SER A 349 -4.10 3.50 -12.38
CA SER A 349 -3.11 4.04 -13.33
C SER A 349 -3.43 5.50 -13.71
N ASP A 350 -4.67 5.78 -14.10
CA ASP A 350 -5.16 7.14 -14.38
C ASP A 350 -5.08 8.07 -13.16
N ILE A 351 -5.33 7.53 -11.97
CA ILE A 351 -5.25 8.29 -10.72
C ILE A 351 -3.81 8.71 -10.46
N VAL A 352 -2.86 7.77 -10.59
CA VAL A 352 -1.43 8.03 -10.45
C VAL A 352 -0.97 9.08 -11.45
N THR A 353 -1.34 8.96 -12.73
CA THR A 353 -0.97 9.92 -13.79
C THR A 353 -1.45 11.33 -13.45
N LYS A 354 -2.71 11.50 -13.02
CA LYS A 354 -3.28 12.81 -12.67
C LYS A 354 -2.66 13.41 -11.41
N VAL A 355 -2.37 12.59 -10.40
CA VAL A 355 -1.71 13.03 -9.17
C VAL A 355 -0.26 13.43 -9.48
N VAL A 356 0.50 12.64 -10.24
CA VAL A 356 1.87 13.00 -10.68
C VAL A 356 1.87 14.28 -11.52
N SER A 357 0.90 14.45 -12.42
CA SER A 357 0.79 15.67 -13.23
C SER A 357 0.52 16.93 -12.40
N SER A 358 -0.23 16.81 -11.31
CA SER A 358 -0.60 17.94 -10.44
C SER A 358 0.48 18.26 -9.41
N TYR A 359 1.06 17.23 -8.80
CA TYR A 359 2.01 17.36 -7.68
C TYR A 359 3.47 17.29 -8.11
N GLY A 360 3.77 16.68 -9.25
CA GLY A 360 5.12 16.20 -9.56
C GLY A 360 5.49 14.98 -8.71
N ALA A 361 6.28 14.08 -9.29
CA ALA A 361 6.74 12.88 -8.58
C ALA A 361 7.55 13.21 -7.31
N ASN A 362 8.22 14.36 -7.28
CA ASN A 362 8.97 14.86 -6.12
C ASN A 362 8.09 15.32 -4.94
N ARG A 363 6.76 15.28 -5.07
CA ARG A 363 5.81 15.48 -3.95
C ARG A 363 4.95 14.25 -3.66
N ILE A 364 5.31 13.10 -4.22
CA ILE A 364 4.62 11.83 -3.98
C ILE A 364 5.60 10.83 -3.37
N MET A 365 5.15 10.05 -2.39
CA MET A 365 5.93 8.94 -1.83
C MET A 365 5.12 7.66 -1.72
N TRP A 366 5.77 6.53 -1.92
CA TRP A 366 5.16 5.22 -1.74
C TRP A 366 5.04 4.83 -0.27
N GLY A 367 4.09 3.95 0.06
CA GLY A 367 4.03 3.27 1.37
C GLY A 367 3.17 2.01 1.34
N SER A 368 3.51 1.01 2.15
CA SER A 368 2.86 -0.31 2.07
C SER A 368 1.51 -0.42 2.79
N ASP A 369 1.31 0.28 3.91
CA ASP A 369 0.22 0.00 4.88
C ASP A 369 0.31 -1.40 5.51
N PHE A 370 1.51 -1.74 6.00
CA PHE A 370 1.73 -2.99 6.74
C PHE A 370 1.04 -2.92 8.11
N PRO A 371 0.47 -4.03 8.63
CA PRO A 371 0.45 -5.39 8.13
C PRO A 371 -0.72 -5.68 7.19
N TYR A 372 -1.65 -4.74 7.02
CA TYR A 372 -2.88 -4.96 6.26
C TYR A 372 -2.66 -5.31 4.79
N VAL A 373 -1.53 -4.89 4.22
CA VAL A 373 -1.17 -5.26 2.85
C VAL A 373 -0.82 -6.75 2.67
N VAL A 374 -0.43 -7.43 3.75
CA VAL A 374 0.02 -8.83 3.72
C VAL A 374 -1.08 -9.79 3.26
N PRO A 375 -2.30 -9.78 3.85
CA PRO A 375 -3.40 -10.62 3.37
C PRO A 375 -3.97 -10.20 2.00
N GLU A 376 -3.59 -9.03 1.49
CA GLU A 376 -4.09 -8.50 0.22
C GLU A 376 -3.26 -9.01 -0.95
N CYS A 377 -2.19 -8.29 -1.32
CA CYS A 377 -1.27 -8.73 -2.38
C CYS A 377 0.03 -9.32 -1.84
N GLY A 378 0.30 -9.20 -0.53
CA GLY A 378 1.59 -9.51 0.04
C GLY A 378 2.51 -8.28 0.10
N TYR A 379 3.48 -8.33 1.01
CA TYR A 379 4.37 -7.19 1.23
C TYR A 379 5.30 -6.93 0.05
N LYS A 380 5.82 -7.99 -0.58
CA LYS A 380 6.79 -7.91 -1.68
C LYS A 380 6.15 -7.34 -2.94
N GLU A 381 4.96 -7.83 -3.26
CA GLU A 381 4.13 -7.41 -4.40
C GLU A 381 3.69 -5.95 -4.24
N ALA A 382 3.31 -5.54 -3.03
CA ALA A 382 2.99 -4.14 -2.74
C ALA A 382 4.16 -3.18 -3.01
N LYS A 383 5.39 -3.59 -2.71
CA LYS A 383 6.60 -2.81 -3.05
C LYS A 383 6.87 -2.84 -4.55
N ALA A 384 6.48 -3.90 -5.24
CA ALA A 384 6.57 -4.06 -6.69
C ALA A 384 5.46 -3.30 -7.44
N VAL A 385 5.09 -2.10 -6.97
CA VAL A 385 4.13 -1.17 -7.62
C VAL A 385 4.53 -0.77 -9.05
N TRP A 386 5.69 -1.22 -9.54
CA TRP A 386 6.19 -1.06 -10.90
C TRP A 386 5.15 -1.31 -11.98
N GLN A 387 4.35 -2.37 -11.87
CA GLN A 387 3.33 -2.67 -12.89
C GLN A 387 2.28 -1.54 -13.03
N LEU A 388 1.94 -0.88 -11.91
CA LEU A 388 1.06 0.27 -11.89
C LEU A 388 1.76 1.52 -12.41
N LEU A 389 3.00 1.78 -11.98
CA LEU A 389 3.75 2.98 -12.42
C LEU A 389 4.12 2.94 -13.91
N GLN A 390 4.39 1.75 -14.45
CA GLN A 390 4.60 1.54 -15.89
C GLN A 390 3.32 1.75 -16.70
N ARG A 391 2.16 1.27 -16.20
CA ARG A 391 0.85 1.57 -16.81
C ARG A 391 0.53 3.06 -16.79
N ALA A 392 0.93 3.76 -15.73
CA ALA A 392 0.87 5.22 -15.64
C ALA A 392 1.93 5.93 -16.50
N GLN A 393 2.76 5.20 -17.24
CA GLN A 393 3.80 5.71 -18.15
C GLN A 393 4.81 6.64 -17.45
N LEU A 394 5.10 6.38 -16.18
CA LEU A 394 6.08 7.19 -15.44
C LEU A 394 7.50 6.85 -15.87
N SER A 395 8.33 7.88 -16.00
CA SER A 395 9.75 7.72 -16.25
C SER A 395 10.47 7.03 -15.08
N SER A 396 11.69 6.54 -15.35
CA SER A 396 12.55 5.98 -14.30
C SER A 396 12.87 7.00 -13.20
N SER A 397 13.06 8.28 -13.58
CA SER A 397 13.34 9.37 -12.65
C SER A 397 12.14 9.64 -11.74
N GLU A 398 10.93 9.75 -12.30
CA GLU A 398 9.70 9.94 -11.50
C GLU A 398 9.47 8.77 -10.56
N THR A 399 9.73 7.55 -11.03
CA THR A 399 9.57 6.39 -10.18
C THR A 399 10.59 6.39 -9.02
N GLU A 400 11.83 6.77 -9.28
CA GLU A 400 12.84 6.92 -8.22
C GLU A 400 12.44 7.99 -7.19
N TRP A 401 11.83 9.09 -7.63
CA TRP A 401 11.26 10.09 -6.73
C TRP A 401 10.20 9.50 -5.81
N ILE A 402 9.21 8.81 -6.39
CA ILE A 402 8.10 8.21 -5.65
C ILE A 402 8.58 7.14 -4.67
N MET A 403 9.50 6.29 -5.09
CA MET A 403 9.95 5.15 -4.29
C MET A 403 10.98 5.53 -3.23
N VAL A 404 11.72 6.62 -3.43
CA VAL A 404 12.91 6.93 -2.62
C VAL A 404 13.03 8.42 -2.32
N ARG A 405 13.28 9.25 -3.34
CA ARG A 405 13.89 10.58 -3.13
C ARG A 405 12.96 11.54 -2.39
N THR A 406 11.65 11.48 -2.67
CA THR A 406 10.67 12.38 -2.02
C THR A 406 10.67 12.17 -0.51
N ALA A 407 10.60 10.92 -0.08
CA ALA A 407 10.55 10.59 1.33
C ALA A 407 11.88 10.92 2.02
N ASN A 408 13.01 10.68 1.35
CA ASN A 408 14.32 11.08 1.85
C ASN A 408 14.45 12.60 2.03
N GLN A 409 13.96 13.37 1.07
CA GLN A 409 14.00 14.82 1.12
C GLN A 409 13.27 15.36 2.36
N ILE A 410 12.06 14.89 2.62
CA ILE A 410 11.24 15.48 3.70
C ILE A 410 11.56 14.92 5.10
N LEU A 411 12.08 13.70 5.20
CA LEU A 411 12.39 13.09 6.50
C LEU A 411 13.85 13.27 6.92
N PHE A 412 14.79 13.42 5.97
CA PHE A 412 16.22 13.54 6.27
C PHE A 412 16.80 14.91 5.97
N ASN A 413 16.33 15.59 4.92
CA ASN A 413 17.00 16.78 4.39
C ASN A 413 16.23 18.09 4.65
N ASN A 414 15.32 18.12 5.62
CA ASN A 414 14.55 19.33 5.90
C ASN A 414 15.46 20.40 6.55
N PRO A 415 15.65 21.59 5.92
CA PRO A 415 16.69 22.56 6.26
C PRO A 415 16.52 23.31 7.59
N SER A 416 15.54 22.97 8.43
CA SER A 416 15.47 23.49 9.81
C SER A 416 16.52 22.87 10.74
N SER A 417 17.43 22.03 10.23
CA SER A 417 18.60 21.49 10.94
C SER A 417 19.86 22.37 10.83
N SER A 418 19.80 23.50 10.11
CA SER A 418 20.90 24.45 9.99
C SER A 418 20.50 25.83 10.52
N SER A 419 20.53 26.00 11.84
CA SER A 419 20.69 27.29 12.51
C SER A 419 21.31 27.10 13.88
#